data_AF-A0A3P6SME0-F1
#
_entry.id   AF-A0A3P6SME0-F1
#
_cell.length_a   1.000
_cell.length_b   1.000
_cell.length_c   1.000
_cell.angle_alpha   90.00
_cell.angle_beta   90.00
_cell.angle_gamma   90.00
#
_symmetry.space_group_name_H-M   'P 1'
#
loop_
_entity.id
_entity.type
_entity.pdbx_description
1 polymer ?
#
loop_
_entity_poly.entity_id
_entity_poly.type
_entity_poly.pdbx_seq_one_letter_code
_entity_poly.pdbx_strand_id
1 'polypeptide(L)'
;MLGIVERRRNQLKASKTQRKFCTCSPDCSYAAIVEDKRRAFIYWQPTALDTDLRNRTSGQRVKAVAKQNLVSLSMIDSDGFKRDVLENIVGVFADTKALFILTTKHLFVIVLK
;
A
#
# COMPACT_ATOMS: atom_id res chain seq x y z
N MET A 1 -18.97 0.45 -19.63
CA MET A 1 -18.56 0.94 -18.29
C MET A 1 -17.59 -0.01 -17.55
N LEU A 2 -16.92 -0.98 -18.21
CA LEU A 2 -15.84 -1.79 -17.61
C LEU A 2 -14.42 -1.22 -17.86
N GLY A 3 -14.26 -0.31 -18.83
CA GLY A 3 -12.94 0.12 -19.30
C GLY A 3 -12.21 1.18 -18.47
N ILE A 4 -12.91 1.91 -17.59
CA ILE A 4 -12.29 3.01 -16.81
C ILE A 4 -11.58 2.49 -15.55
N VAL A 5 -12.12 1.43 -14.94
CA VAL A 5 -11.52 0.81 -13.73
C VAL A 5 -10.28 0.00 -14.12
N GLU A 6 -10.32 -0.72 -15.24
CA GLU A 6 -9.20 -1.56 -15.70
C GLU A 6 -7.98 -0.73 -16.15
N ARG A 7 -8.21 0.43 -16.78
CA ARG A 7 -7.11 1.33 -17.20
C ARG A 7 -6.32 1.92 -16.03
N ARG A 8 -6.96 2.22 -14.89
CA ARG A 8 -6.27 2.76 -13.71
C ARG A 8 -5.39 1.70 -13.01
N ARG A 9 -5.80 0.43 -13.03
CA ARG A 9 -5.02 -0.68 -12.46
C ARG A 9 -3.69 -0.88 -13.20
N ASN A 10 -3.69 -0.77 -14.52
CA ASN A 10 -2.46 -0.92 -15.32
C ASN A 10 -1.48 0.25 -15.14
N GLN A 11 -1.95 1.49 -14.99
CA GLN A 11 -1.09 2.66 -14.75
C GLN A 11 -0.39 2.62 -13.38
N LEU A 12 -1.08 2.15 -12.34
CA LEU A 12 -0.48 1.96 -11.01
C LEU A 12 0.64 0.91 -11.03
N LYS A 13 0.48 -0.15 -11.83
CA LYS A 13 1.51 -1.17 -12.01
C LYS A 13 2.69 -0.67 -12.85
N ALA A 14 2.43 0.10 -13.90
CA ALA A 14 3.46 0.61 -14.81
C ALA A 14 4.33 1.73 -14.20
N SER A 15 3.80 2.51 -13.25
CA SER A 15 4.55 3.60 -12.58
C SER A 15 5.46 3.13 -11.44
N LYS A 16 5.37 1.85 -11.04
CA LYS A 16 6.15 1.24 -9.97
C LYS A 16 7.13 0.23 -10.55
N THR A 17 8.14 0.74 -11.28
CA THR A 17 9.16 -0.06 -11.97
C THR A 17 9.99 -0.95 -11.04
N GLN A 18 10.06 -0.63 -9.75
CA GLN A 18 10.77 -1.42 -8.73
C GLN A 18 9.88 -2.44 -7.99
N ARG A 19 8.66 -2.69 -8.47
CA ARG A 19 7.73 -3.64 -7.85
C ARG A 19 8.25 -5.07 -7.96
N LYS A 20 8.32 -5.75 -6.82
CA LYS A 20 8.63 -7.18 -6.73
C LYS A 20 7.38 -8.02 -6.47
N PHE A 21 6.50 -7.58 -5.58
CA PHE A 21 5.28 -8.32 -5.23
C PHE A 21 4.02 -7.48 -5.42
N CYS A 22 2.94 -8.16 -5.78
CA CYS A 22 1.58 -7.64 -5.79
C CYS A 22 0.69 -8.63 -5.06
N THR A 23 -0.11 -8.14 -4.12
CA THR A 23 -1.09 -8.96 -3.40
C THR A 23 -2.32 -8.13 -3.05
N CYS A 24 -3.40 -8.79 -2.65
CA CYS A 24 -4.61 -8.16 -2.16
C CYS A 24 -5.17 -8.96 -0.99
N SER A 25 -5.92 -8.28 -0.13
CA SER A 25 -6.70 -8.93 0.91
C SER A 25 -7.65 -9.97 0.30
N PRO A 26 -7.93 -11.10 1.00
CA PRO A 26 -8.94 -12.07 0.58
C PRO A 26 -10.32 -11.47 0.35
N ASP A 27 -10.67 -10.41 1.09
CA ASP A 27 -11.96 -9.70 0.98
C ASP A 27 -11.93 -8.51 0.00
N CYS A 28 -10.82 -8.31 -0.72
CA CYS A 28 -10.59 -7.18 -1.63
C CYS A 28 -10.67 -5.77 -1.00
N SER A 29 -10.64 -5.64 0.33
CA SER A 29 -10.70 -4.34 1.01
C SER A 29 -9.49 -3.44 0.73
N TYR A 30 -8.32 -4.06 0.54
CA TYR A 30 -7.09 -3.36 0.15
C TYR A 30 -6.22 -4.19 -0.81
N ALA A 31 -5.32 -3.50 -1.50
CA ALA A 31 -4.27 -4.09 -2.31
C ALA A 31 -2.90 -3.54 -1.92
N ALA A 32 -1.86 -4.35 -2.02
CA ALA A 32 -0.49 -3.97 -1.71
C ALA A 32 0.43 -4.20 -2.91
N ILE A 33 1.28 -3.21 -3.16
CA ILE A 33 2.39 -3.24 -4.12
C ILE A 33 3.67 -3.10 -3.31
N VAL A 34 4.53 -4.10 -3.35
CA VAL A 34 5.76 -4.14 -2.54
C VAL A 34 6.97 -4.10 -3.47
N GLU A 35 7.90 -3.19 -3.18
CA GLU A 35 9.17 -3.06 -3.90
C GLU A 35 10.21 -4.04 -3.35
N ASP A 36 11.33 -4.21 -4.06
CA ASP A 36 12.36 -5.21 -3.70
C ASP A 36 13.01 -5.00 -2.32
N LYS A 37 13.13 -3.74 -1.88
CA LYS A 37 13.90 -3.39 -0.67
C LYS A 37 13.04 -3.24 0.58
N ARG A 38 12.38 -2.10 0.76
CA ARG A 38 11.79 -1.72 2.07
C ARG A 38 10.48 -0.99 2.01
N ARG A 39 9.92 -0.82 0.80
CA ARG A 39 8.74 0.02 0.58
C ARG A 39 7.57 -0.84 0.18
N ALA A 40 6.45 -0.63 0.87
CA ALA A 40 5.16 -1.18 0.49
C ALA A 40 4.16 -0.05 0.32
N PHE A 41 3.47 -0.03 -0.81
CA PHE A 41 2.35 0.85 -1.09
C PHE A 41 1.07 0.08 -0.85
N ILE A 42 0.23 0.58 0.04
CA ILE A 42 -1.06 -0.02 0.38
C ILE A 42 -2.16 0.90 -0.16
N TYR A 43 -3.12 0.31 -0.85
CA TYR A 43 -4.21 0.99 -1.54
C TYR A 43 -5.54 0.49 -1.00
N TRP A 44 -6.43 1.40 -0.64
CA TRP A 44 -7.79 1.09 -0.20
C TRP A 44 -8.82 1.51 -1.25
N GLN A 45 -9.97 0.85 -1.21
CA GLN A 45 -11.12 1.28 -1.98
C GLN A 45 -11.57 2.69 -1.56
N PRO A 46 -12.18 3.49 -2.46
CA PRO A 46 -12.72 4.79 -2.12
C PRO A 46 -13.79 4.67 -1.03
N THR A 47 -13.62 5.40 0.07
CA THR A 47 -14.64 5.51 1.13
C THR A 47 -15.40 6.82 0.98
N ALA A 48 -16.71 6.79 1.22
CA ALA A 48 -17.53 7.99 1.25
C ALA A 48 -16.99 8.98 2.29
N LEU A 49 -17.06 10.27 1.97
CA LEU A 49 -16.68 11.33 2.90
C LEU A 49 -17.93 11.91 3.55
N ASP A 50 -17.91 12.05 4.87
CA ASP A 50 -18.93 12.81 5.61
C ASP A 50 -18.73 14.33 5.52
N THR A 51 -17.59 14.77 4.97
CA THR A 51 -17.22 16.17 4.84
C THR A 51 -17.31 16.65 3.39
N ASP A 52 -17.70 17.92 3.22
CA ASP A 52 -17.91 18.52 1.89
C ASP A 52 -16.57 18.95 1.26
N LEU A 53 -15.85 17.97 0.71
CA LEU A 53 -14.54 18.16 0.12
C LEU A 53 -14.71 18.60 -1.34
N ARG A 54 -14.13 19.73 -1.73
CA ARG A 54 -14.21 20.25 -3.12
C ARG A 54 -12.85 20.24 -3.79
N ASN A 55 -12.81 19.78 -5.03
CA ASN A 55 -11.63 19.90 -5.88
C ASN A 55 -11.42 21.38 -6.24
N ARG A 56 -10.29 21.96 -5.84
CA ARG A 56 -9.98 23.38 -6.09
C ARG A 56 -9.91 23.75 -7.56
N THR A 57 -9.52 22.83 -8.43
CA THR A 57 -9.35 23.07 -9.87
C THR A 57 -10.67 23.02 -10.63
N SER A 58 -11.58 22.12 -10.25
CA SER A 58 -12.86 21.93 -10.97
C SER A 58 -14.10 22.41 -10.22
N GLY A 59 -13.96 22.81 -8.95
CA GLY A 59 -15.07 23.17 -8.06
C GLY A 59 -16.00 22.02 -7.65
N GLN A 60 -15.82 20.83 -8.23
CA GLN A 60 -16.67 19.66 -8.02
C GLN A 60 -16.55 19.11 -6.60
N ARG A 61 -17.69 18.70 -6.02
CA ARG A 61 -17.75 17.98 -4.75
C ARG A 61 -17.19 16.56 -4.92
N VAL A 62 -16.24 16.21 -4.07
CA VAL A 62 -15.60 14.89 -4.01
C VAL A 62 -16.42 14.01 -3.05
N LYS A 63 -17.15 13.04 -3.60
CA LYS A 63 -18.04 12.17 -2.82
C LYS A 63 -17.31 11.06 -2.06
N ALA A 64 -16.15 10.64 -2.56
CA ALA A 64 -15.37 9.56 -1.98
C ALA A 64 -13.88 9.75 -2.27
N VAL A 65 -13.03 9.31 -1.35
CA VAL A 65 -11.57 9.37 -1.48
C VAL A 65 -10.97 7.99 -1.26
N ALA A 66 -10.14 7.55 -2.20
CA ALA A 66 -9.28 6.40 -2.02
C ALA A 66 -8.02 6.80 -1.24
N LYS A 67 -7.60 5.95 -0.30
CA LYS A 67 -6.40 6.19 0.51
C LYS A 67 -5.23 5.39 -0.06
N GLN A 68 -4.04 5.97 0.04
CA GLN A 68 -2.78 5.29 -0.24
C GLN A 68 -1.80 5.55 0.91
N ASN A 69 -1.23 4.49 1.47
CA ASN A 69 -0.18 4.60 2.48
C ASN A 69 1.13 4.04 1.92
N LEU A 70 2.22 4.74 2.20
CA LEU A 70 3.58 4.24 1.97
C LEU A 70 4.14 3.77 3.31
N VAL A 71 4.43 2.48 3.42
CA VAL A 71 5.13 1.90 4.55
C VAL A 71 6.60 1.73 4.19
N SER A 72 7.48 2.21 5.07
CA SER A 72 8.93 1.99 4.97
C SER A 72 9.39 1.14 6.16
N LEU A 73 9.95 -0.03 5.86
CA LEU A 73 10.42 -0.98 6.87
C LEU A 73 11.67 -0.44 7.58
N SER A 74 11.60 -0.42 8.90
CA SER A 74 12.68 0.03 9.78
C SER A 74 12.59 -0.73 11.11
N MET A 75 13.72 -0.90 11.77
CA MET A 75 13.86 -1.63 13.04
C MET A 75 14.57 -0.73 14.05
N ILE A 76 14.33 -0.99 15.34
CA ILE A 76 15.13 -0.41 16.42
C ILE A 76 16.25 -1.40 16.73
N ASP A 77 17.50 -0.95 16.68
CA ASP A 77 18.65 -1.78 17.02
C ASP A 77 18.83 -1.94 18.54
N SER A 78 19.83 -2.71 18.96
CA SER A 78 20.20 -2.91 20.36
C SER A 78 20.56 -1.61 21.08
N ASP A 79 20.97 -0.59 20.33
CA ASP A 79 21.43 0.70 20.83
C ASP A 79 20.27 1.71 20.92
N GLY A 80 19.05 1.29 20.58
CA GLY A 80 17.85 2.11 20.59
C GLY A 80 17.65 3.02 19.37
N PHE A 81 18.52 2.92 18.36
CA PHE A 81 18.42 3.72 17.15
C PHE A 81 17.56 3.04 16.09
N LYS A 82 16.70 3.85 15.44
CA LYS A 82 15.89 3.40 14.31
C LYS A 82 16.76 3.32 13.06
N ARG A 83 16.92 2.11 12.52
CA ARG A 83 17.66 1.85 11.28
C ARG A 83 16.73 1.31 10.21
N ASP A 84 17.00 1.71 8.97
CA ASP A 84 16.31 1.17 7.81
C ASP A 84 16.69 -0.31 7.59
N VAL A 85 15.70 -1.11 7.22
CA VAL A 85 15.93 -2.50 6.81
C VAL A 85 16.64 -2.49 5.46
N LEU A 86 17.79 -3.17 5.40
CA LEU A 86 18.61 -3.29 4.18
C LEU A 86 18.40 -4.64 3.48
N GLU A 87 17.79 -5.60 4.17
CA GLU A 87 17.48 -6.91 3.62
C GLU A 87 16.45 -6.83 2.48
N ASN A 88 16.60 -7.72 1.50
CA ASN A 88 15.62 -7.85 0.43
C ASN A 88 14.34 -8.50 0.96
N ILE A 89 13.20 -8.04 0.45
CA ILE A 89 11.91 -8.67 0.70
C ILE A 89 11.85 -9.93 -0.16
N VAL A 90 11.53 -11.07 0.46
CA VAL A 90 11.48 -12.40 -0.19
C VAL A 90 10.08 -12.96 -0.27
N GLY A 91 9.14 -12.43 0.52
CA GLY A 91 7.74 -12.87 0.48
C GLY A 91 6.79 -11.84 1.07
N VAL A 92 5.54 -11.90 0.62
CA VAL A 92 4.46 -11.04 1.11
C VAL A 92 3.18 -11.86 1.20
N PHE A 93 2.44 -11.72 2.29
CA PHE A 93 1.13 -12.33 2.47
C PHE A 93 0.13 -11.27 2.96
N ALA A 94 -1.03 -11.19 2.31
CA ALA A 94 -2.08 -10.26 2.68
C ALA A 94 -3.22 -11.03 3.34
N ASP A 95 -3.54 -10.66 4.57
CA ASP A 95 -4.73 -11.08 5.29
C ASP A 95 -5.69 -9.90 5.41
N THR A 96 -6.93 -10.13 5.82
CA THR A 96 -7.95 -9.08 5.91
C THR A 96 -7.56 -7.91 6.82
N LYS A 97 -6.82 -8.16 7.90
CA LYS A 97 -6.47 -7.14 8.91
C LYS A 97 -4.98 -6.84 9.00
N ALA A 98 -4.15 -7.54 8.24
CA ALA A 98 -2.71 -7.39 8.33
C ALA A 98 -2.01 -7.70 7.01
N LEU A 99 -0.94 -6.96 6.75
CA LEU A 99 0.02 -7.26 5.69
C LEU A 99 1.30 -7.80 6.31
N PHE A 100 1.67 -9.03 5.94
CA PHE A 100 2.91 -9.69 6.34
C PHE A 100 3.96 -9.48 5.26
N ILE A 101 5.15 -9.03 5.67
CA ILE A 101 6.29 -8.84 4.78
C ILE A 101 7.48 -9.61 5.33
N LEU A 102 7.93 -10.62 4.60
CA LEU A 102 9.06 -11.46 4.95
C LEU A 102 10.33 -10.93 4.26
N THR A 103 11.36 -10.66 5.06
CA THR A 103 12.74 -10.46 4.59
C THR A 103 13.57 -11.69 4.89
N THR A 104 14.83 -11.70 4.45
CA THR A 104 15.76 -12.80 4.74
C THR A 104 16.07 -12.97 6.24
N LYS A 105 15.79 -11.96 7.07
CA LYS A 105 16.09 -11.99 8.52
C LYS A 105 14.88 -11.77 9.43
N HIS A 106 13.83 -11.10 8.94
CA HIS A 106 12.74 -10.63 9.77
C HIS A 106 11.38 -10.83 9.09
N LEU A 107 10.36 -11.07 9.91
CA LEU A 107 8.96 -11.04 9.49
C LEU A 107 8.30 -9.78 10.07
N PHE A 108 7.86 -8.89 9.21
CA PHE A 108 7.12 -7.68 9.58
C PHE A 108 5.62 -7.92 9.48
N VAL A 109 4.87 -7.37 10.43
CA VAL A 109 3.41 -7.35 10.42
C VAL A 109 2.95 -5.90 10.46
N ILE A 110 2.22 -5.50 9.42
CA ILE A 110 1.60 -4.18 9.33
C ILE A 110 0.12 -4.38 9.63
N VAL A 111 -0.33 -3.92 10.80
CA VAL A 111 -1.74 -3.95 11.19
C VAL A 111 -2.48 -2.86 10.42
N LEU A 112 -3.54 -3.25 9.71
CA LEU A 112 -4.34 -2.37 8.87
C LEU A 112 -5.64 -2.01 9.61
N LYS A 113 -6.03 -0.74 9.53
CA LYS A 113 -7.24 -0.18 10.11
C LYS A 113 -8.18 0.29 9.01
#